data_AF-A0A1M7AR66-F1
#
_entry.id   AF-A0A1M7AR66-F1
#
_cell.length_a   1.000
_cell.length_b   1.000
_cell.length_c   1.000
_cell.angle_alpha   90.00
_cell.angle_beta   90.00
_cell.angle_gamma   90.00
#
_symmetry.space_group_name_H-M   'P 1'
#
loop_
_entity.id
_entity.type
_entity.pdbx_description
1 polymer ?
#
loop_
_entity_poly.entity_id
_entity_poly.type
_entity_poly.pdbx_seq_one_letter_code
_entity_poly.pdbx_strand_id
1 'polypeptide(L)'
;MKWVLKKSNGTDNPHAVELKMKPEFDPLVAAIYTIDYELFPEFIMVISQSENWGFSDANFRFFEAMDMNERTAVHGFEGREMRPSEIFISQEQTGTILVEQVEFNQLVEAYAQAMLEFMPQRSRIDFSWTIEMLKALAILRHRMQNG
;
A
#
# COMPACT_ATOMS: atom_id res chain seq x y z
N MET A 1 1.06 -5.57 13.12
CA MET A 1 2.18 -5.72 12.15
C MET A 1 3.41 -4.91 12.60
N LYS A 2 4.67 -5.36 12.37
CA LYS A 2 5.91 -4.59 12.70
C LYS A 2 6.71 -4.33 11.43
N TRP A 3 7.12 -3.07 11.20
CA TRP A 3 7.90 -2.65 10.02
C TRP A 3 9.00 -1.65 10.39
N VAL A 4 9.98 -1.50 9.50
CA VAL A 4 11.05 -0.51 9.60
C VAL A 4 11.21 0.19 8.25
N LEU A 5 11.23 1.54 8.28
CA LEU A 5 11.50 2.38 7.12
C LEU A 5 12.90 2.98 7.23
N LYS A 6 13.64 3.00 6.13
CA LYS A 6 14.96 3.64 6.03
C LYS A 6 15.08 4.41 4.73
N LYS A 7 15.88 5.47 4.70
CA LYS A 7 16.32 6.07 3.44
C LYS A 7 17.04 4.99 2.63
N SER A 8 16.66 4.82 1.37
CA SER A 8 17.38 3.89 0.52
C SER A 8 18.79 4.42 0.26
N ASN A 9 19.76 3.52 0.13
CA ASN A 9 21.15 3.87 -0.17
C ASN A 9 21.54 3.59 -1.64
N GLY A 10 20.72 2.83 -2.39
CA GLY A 10 20.95 2.54 -3.80
C GLY A 10 20.47 3.66 -4.71
N THR A 11 21.25 4.02 -5.73
CA THR A 11 20.85 4.97 -6.78
C THR A 11 19.69 4.46 -7.62
N ASP A 12 19.46 3.14 -7.62
CA ASP A 12 18.54 2.47 -8.53
C ASP A 12 17.19 2.14 -7.89
N ASN A 13 17.00 2.47 -6.61
CA ASN A 13 15.70 2.29 -5.96
C ASN A 13 14.79 3.49 -6.31
N PRO A 14 13.74 3.28 -7.13
CA PRO A 14 12.87 4.35 -7.60
C PRO A 14 12.03 4.96 -6.48
N HIS A 15 11.96 4.36 -5.30
CA HIS A 15 11.09 4.81 -4.20
C HIS A 15 11.76 5.73 -3.16
N ALA A 16 13.10 5.85 -3.19
CA ALA A 16 13.90 6.52 -2.15
C ALA A 16 13.79 5.97 -0.71
N VAL A 17 12.85 5.05 -0.44
CA VAL A 17 12.57 4.43 0.87
C VAL A 17 12.80 2.92 0.78
N GLU A 18 13.40 2.35 1.81
CA GLU A 18 13.46 0.91 2.07
C GLU A 18 12.50 0.55 3.21
N LEU A 19 11.45 -0.19 2.89
CA LEU A 19 10.56 -0.93 3.78
C LEU A 19 11.11 -2.33 4.07
N LYS A 20 11.28 -2.65 5.36
CA LYS A 20 11.67 -3.98 5.83
C LYS A 20 10.65 -4.53 6.81
N MET A 21 10.26 -5.77 6.59
CA MET A 21 9.29 -6.51 7.39
C MET A 21 9.80 -7.95 7.61
N LYS A 22 9.03 -8.75 8.35
CA LYS A 22 9.30 -10.19 8.43
C LYS A 22 8.88 -10.90 7.13
N PRO A 23 9.45 -12.08 6.80
CA PRO A 23 9.21 -12.76 5.52
C PRO A 23 7.74 -13.06 5.22
N GLU A 24 6.90 -13.27 6.24
CA GLU A 24 5.47 -13.50 6.02
C GLU A 24 4.74 -12.30 5.40
N PHE A 25 5.37 -11.11 5.37
CA PHE A 25 4.85 -9.89 4.73
C PHE A 25 5.51 -9.57 3.39
N ASP A 26 6.31 -10.49 2.83
CA ASP A 26 6.94 -10.30 1.51
C ASP A 26 5.92 -9.98 0.39
N PRO A 27 4.70 -10.56 0.34
CA PRO A 27 3.62 -10.14 -0.56
C PRO A 27 3.31 -8.63 -0.48
N LEU A 28 3.14 -8.12 0.74
CA LEU A 28 2.80 -6.73 0.99
C LEU A 28 3.95 -5.79 0.59
N VAL A 29 5.18 -6.13 0.97
CA VAL A 29 6.36 -5.32 0.63
C VAL A 29 6.55 -5.27 -0.88
N ALA A 30 6.49 -6.41 -1.57
CA ALA A 30 6.62 -6.48 -3.01
C ALA A 30 5.49 -5.74 -3.73
N ALA A 31 4.25 -5.84 -3.25
CA ALA A 31 3.11 -5.13 -3.81
C ALA A 31 3.29 -3.60 -3.70
N ILE A 32 3.70 -3.09 -2.53
CA ILE A 32 3.99 -1.66 -2.34
C ILE A 32 5.11 -1.19 -3.27
N TYR A 33 6.17 -1.98 -3.42
CA TYR A 33 7.30 -1.64 -4.30
C TYR A 33 6.99 -1.74 -5.80
N THR A 34 5.93 -2.45 -6.16
CA THR A 34 5.48 -2.56 -7.56
C THR A 34 4.79 -1.27 -8.03
N ILE A 35 4.24 -0.48 -7.10
CA ILE A 35 3.54 0.77 -7.43
C ILE A 35 4.58 1.82 -7.80
N ASP A 36 4.56 2.34 -9.02
CA ASP A 36 5.47 3.43 -9.38
C ASP A 36 5.26 4.64 -8.46
N TYR A 37 6.37 5.28 -8.05
CA TYR A 37 6.31 6.39 -7.09
C TYR A 37 5.42 7.54 -7.59
N GLU A 38 5.32 7.73 -8.91
CA GLU A 38 4.47 8.72 -9.57
C GLU A 38 2.99 8.47 -9.34
N LEU A 39 2.59 7.20 -9.22
CA LEU A 39 1.21 6.75 -9.00
C LEU A 39 0.86 6.65 -7.51
N PHE A 40 1.85 6.79 -6.63
CA PHE A 40 1.63 6.60 -5.20
C PHE A 40 0.59 7.58 -4.59
N PRO A 41 0.51 8.86 -5.00
CA PRO A 41 -0.59 9.73 -4.58
C PRO A 41 -1.98 9.22 -5.01
N GLU A 42 -2.12 8.74 -6.25
CA GLU A 42 -3.37 8.19 -6.78
C GLU A 42 -3.75 6.90 -6.03
N PHE A 43 -2.78 6.02 -5.80
CA PHE A 43 -2.97 4.82 -5.00
C PHE A 43 -3.51 5.15 -3.60
N ILE A 44 -2.93 6.15 -2.90
CA ILE A 44 -3.41 6.59 -1.59
C ILE A 44 -4.87 7.08 -1.68
N MET A 45 -5.22 7.82 -2.73
CA MET A 45 -6.57 8.29 -2.95
C MET A 45 -7.57 7.14 -3.09
N VAL A 46 -7.23 6.07 -3.80
CA VAL A 46 -8.11 4.91 -3.96
C VAL A 46 -8.25 4.13 -2.65
N ILE A 47 -7.15 3.81 -1.97
CA ILE A 47 -7.25 3.05 -0.72
C ILE A 47 -7.98 3.82 0.38
N SER A 48 -7.95 5.16 0.34
CA SER A 48 -8.70 6.00 1.28
C SER A 48 -10.22 5.88 1.13
N GLN A 49 -10.68 5.38 -0.02
CA GLN A 49 -12.08 5.14 -0.37
C GLN A 49 -12.48 3.66 -0.18
N SER A 50 -11.60 2.82 0.37
CA SER A 50 -11.78 1.36 0.43
C SER A 50 -12.01 0.72 -0.95
N GLU A 51 -11.49 1.31 -2.02
CA GLU A 51 -11.69 0.81 -3.38
C GLU A 51 -10.62 -0.22 -3.79
N ASN A 52 -11.02 -1.19 -4.62
CA ASN A 52 -10.11 -2.17 -5.19
C ASN A 52 -9.11 -1.50 -6.15
N TRP A 53 -7.83 -1.85 -6.05
CA TRP A 53 -6.77 -1.34 -6.91
C TRP A 53 -5.93 -2.46 -7.50
N GLY A 54 -5.36 -2.24 -8.68
CA GLY A 54 -4.40 -3.14 -9.30
C GLY A 54 -3.42 -2.37 -10.17
N PHE A 55 -2.13 -2.70 -10.06
CA PHE A 55 -1.08 -2.13 -10.89
C PHE A 55 -0.01 -3.17 -11.14
N SER A 56 0.31 -3.42 -12.42
CA SER A 56 1.22 -4.49 -12.83
C SER A 56 0.82 -5.81 -12.16
N ASP A 57 1.74 -6.48 -11.49
CA ASP A 57 1.54 -7.78 -10.84
C ASP A 57 0.97 -7.67 -9.41
N ALA A 58 0.62 -6.47 -8.94
CA ALA A 58 0.11 -6.22 -7.59
C ALA A 58 -1.39 -5.89 -7.59
N ASN A 59 -2.16 -6.54 -6.72
CA ASN A 59 -3.58 -6.28 -6.52
C ASN A 59 -3.91 -6.07 -5.04
N PHE A 60 -4.79 -5.11 -4.77
CA PHE A 60 -5.31 -4.77 -3.46
C PHE A 60 -6.82 -4.89 -3.53
N ARG A 61 -7.40 -5.77 -2.71
CA ARG A 61 -8.83 -6.05 -2.68
C ARG A 61 -9.37 -5.81 -1.29
N PHE A 62 -10.28 -4.85 -1.17
CA PHE A 62 -10.88 -4.43 0.09
C PHE A 62 -12.19 -5.17 0.30
N PHE A 63 -12.42 -5.67 1.52
CA PHE A 63 -13.64 -6.42 1.82
C PHE A 63 -14.93 -5.71 1.36
N GLU A 64 -15.01 -4.40 1.58
CA GLU A 64 -16.18 -3.58 1.25
C GLU A 64 -16.44 -3.47 -0.26
N ALA A 65 -15.38 -3.52 -1.07
CA ALA A 65 -15.43 -3.37 -2.53
C ALA A 65 -15.49 -4.72 -3.28
N MET A 66 -15.34 -5.84 -2.59
CA MET A 66 -15.42 -7.17 -3.19
C MET A 66 -16.84 -7.72 -3.25
N ASP A 67 -17.19 -8.39 -4.33
CA ASP A 67 -18.43 -9.18 -4.42
C ASP A 67 -18.31 -10.53 -3.67
N MET A 68 -19.42 -11.26 -3.58
CA MET A 68 -19.47 -12.54 -2.85
C MET A 68 -18.60 -13.64 -3.48
N ASN A 69 -18.45 -13.64 -4.81
CA ASN A 69 -17.63 -14.61 -5.52
C ASN A 69 -16.15 -14.35 -5.25
N GLU A 70 -15.75 -13.08 -5.29
CA GLU A 70 -14.38 -12.65 -4.96
C GLU A 70 -14.02 -13.01 -3.51
N ARG A 71 -14.94 -12.81 -2.55
CA ARG A 71 -14.71 -13.19 -1.14
C ARG A 71 -14.59 -14.71 -0.97
N THR A 72 -15.38 -15.47 -1.71
CA THR A 72 -15.30 -16.94 -1.70
C THR A 72 -13.96 -17.44 -2.26
N ALA A 73 -13.39 -16.73 -3.24
CA ALA A 73 -12.05 -17.07 -3.75
C ALA A 73 -10.96 -16.90 -2.67
N VAL A 74 -11.10 -15.91 -1.77
CA VAL A 74 -10.20 -15.71 -0.62
C VAL A 74 -10.27 -16.90 0.34
N HIS A 75 -11.46 -17.43 0.61
CA HIS A 75 -11.62 -18.64 1.42
C HIS A 75 -10.84 -19.83 0.85
N GLY A 76 -10.83 -19.98 -0.49
CA GLY A 76 -10.03 -21.00 -1.16
C GLY A 76 -8.51 -20.89 -0.92
N PHE A 77 -8.01 -19.70 -0.58
CA PHE A 77 -6.59 -19.44 -0.31
C PHE A 77 -6.24 -19.57 1.18
N GLU A 78 -7.03 -18.94 2.07
CA GLU A 78 -6.71 -18.86 3.51
C GLU A 78 -7.32 -20.00 4.34
N GLY A 79 -8.28 -20.75 3.77
CA GLY A 79 -9.07 -21.72 4.52
C GLY A 79 -10.04 -21.08 5.53
N ARG A 80 -10.29 -19.77 5.39
CA ARG A 80 -11.28 -19.02 6.18
C ARG A 80 -11.89 -17.88 5.37
N GLU A 81 -13.08 -17.46 5.76
CA GLU A 81 -13.71 -16.27 5.21
C GLU A 81 -12.90 -15.01 5.53
N MET A 82 -12.89 -14.09 4.56
CA MET A 82 -12.36 -12.75 4.75
C MET A 82 -13.26 -11.98 5.73
N ARG A 83 -12.66 -11.30 6.70
CA ARG A 83 -13.38 -10.52 7.70
C ARG A 83 -13.63 -9.10 7.20
N PRO A 84 -14.69 -8.44 7.68
CA PRO A 84 -14.82 -6.99 7.55
C PRO A 84 -13.54 -6.29 8.02
N SER A 85 -13.14 -5.24 7.31
CA SER A 85 -11.91 -4.47 7.57
C SER A 85 -10.60 -5.21 7.26
N GLU A 86 -10.63 -6.30 6.49
CA GLU A 86 -9.42 -6.90 5.92
C GLU A 86 -9.18 -6.40 4.48
N ILE A 87 -7.92 -6.51 4.06
CA ILE A 87 -7.47 -6.30 2.70
C ILE A 87 -6.74 -7.56 2.25
N PHE A 88 -7.15 -8.08 1.10
CA PHE A 88 -6.50 -9.16 0.40
C PHE A 88 -5.53 -8.60 -0.63
N ILE A 89 -4.24 -8.84 -0.41
CA ILE A 89 -3.16 -8.27 -1.19
C ILE A 89 -2.44 -9.41 -1.90
N SER A 90 -2.45 -9.41 -3.22
CA SER A 90 -1.72 -10.38 -4.03
C SER A 90 -0.62 -9.72 -4.83
N GLN A 91 0.51 -10.42 -4.92
CA GLN A 91 1.63 -10.10 -5.78
C GLN A 91 2.09 -11.39 -6.46
N GLU A 92 2.23 -11.39 -7.78
CA GLU A 92 2.42 -12.62 -8.57
C GLU A 92 3.64 -13.47 -8.14
N GLN A 93 4.73 -12.84 -7.71
CA GLN A 93 6.01 -13.49 -7.43
C GLN A 93 6.17 -13.90 -5.96
N THR A 94 5.62 -13.13 -5.03
CA THR A 94 5.80 -13.34 -3.59
C THR A 94 4.57 -13.91 -2.91
N GLY A 95 3.43 -13.96 -3.62
CA GLY A 95 2.20 -14.62 -3.17
C GLY A 95 1.17 -13.65 -2.63
N THR A 96 0.41 -14.09 -1.63
CA THR A 96 -0.79 -13.38 -1.17
C THR A 96 -0.79 -13.25 0.34
N ILE A 97 -1.41 -12.19 0.85
CA ILE A 97 -1.56 -11.96 2.28
C ILE A 97 -2.90 -11.27 2.59
N LEU A 98 -3.50 -11.65 3.72
CA LEU A 98 -4.56 -10.89 4.37
C LEU A 98 -3.99 -10.01 5.48
N VAL A 99 -4.35 -8.73 5.46
CA VAL A 99 -3.97 -7.77 6.52
C VAL A 99 -5.17 -6.95 6.97
N GLU A 100 -5.13 -6.49 8.22
CA GLU A 100 -6.12 -5.54 8.74
C GLU A 100 -5.94 -4.18 8.04
N GLN A 101 -7.03 -3.60 7.55
CA GLN A 101 -7.05 -2.33 6.82
C GLN A 101 -6.46 -1.19 7.64
N VAL A 102 -6.65 -1.19 8.96
CA VAL A 102 -6.04 -0.20 9.86
C VAL A 102 -4.52 -0.30 9.85
N GLU A 103 -3.97 -1.51 9.96
CA GLU A 103 -2.51 -1.71 9.96
C GLU A 103 -1.90 -1.39 8.59
N PHE A 104 -2.60 -1.73 7.51
CA PHE A 104 -2.22 -1.38 6.15
C PHE A 104 -2.20 0.13 5.93
N ASN A 105 -3.26 0.84 6.32
CA ASN A 105 -3.34 2.29 6.16
C ASN A 105 -2.24 3.01 6.95
N GLN A 106 -1.94 2.55 8.17
CA GLN A 106 -0.81 3.07 8.96
C GLN A 106 0.54 2.84 8.28
N LEU A 107 0.74 1.68 7.66
CA LEU A 107 1.95 1.39 6.90
C LEU A 107 2.07 2.32 5.68
N VAL A 108 1.01 2.45 4.87
CA VAL A 108 1.01 3.28 3.67
C VAL A 108 1.25 4.75 4.04
N GLU A 109 0.61 5.24 5.10
CA GLU A 109 0.83 6.60 5.60
C GLU A 109 2.30 6.82 5.99
N ALA A 110 2.87 5.91 6.79
CA ALA A 110 4.25 6.01 7.23
C ALA A 110 5.23 5.94 6.03
N TYR A 111 4.96 5.06 5.06
CA TYR A 111 5.77 4.90 3.86
C TYR A 111 5.74 6.16 2.99
N ALA A 112 4.55 6.70 2.72
CA ALA A 112 4.37 7.92 1.95
C ALA A 112 5.00 9.15 2.63
N GLN A 113 4.91 9.24 3.96
CA GLN A 113 5.59 10.28 4.72
C GLN A 113 7.11 10.19 4.60
N ALA A 114 7.67 8.97 4.61
CA ALA A 114 9.09 8.76 4.37
C ALA A 114 9.50 9.06 2.91
N MET A 115 8.63 8.78 1.94
CA MET A 115 8.86 9.16 0.54
C MET A 115 8.97 10.68 0.41
N LEU A 116 8.03 11.44 1.00
CA LEU A 116 8.10 12.92 1.01
C LEU A 116 9.39 13.45 1.63
N GLU A 117 9.93 12.77 2.64
CA GLU A 117 11.19 13.17 3.30
C GLU A 117 12.41 12.91 2.41
N PHE A 118 12.45 11.75 1.74
CA PHE A 118 13.67 11.26 1.07
C PHE A 118 13.71 11.49 -0.45
N MET A 119 12.56 11.58 -1.12
CA MET A 119 12.49 11.76 -2.57
C MET A 119 13.01 13.10 -3.09
N PRO A 120 12.65 14.26 -2.50
CA PRO A 120 13.16 15.56 -2.97
C PRO A 120 14.69 15.67 -2.95
N GLN A 121 15.37 14.79 -2.21
CA GLN A 121 16.82 14.72 -2.10
C GLN A 121 17.47 13.87 -3.21
N ARG A 122 16.69 13.07 -3.95
CA ARG A 122 17.15 12.04 -4.89
C ARG A 122 16.75 12.30 -6.34
N SER A 123 15.61 12.95 -6.56
CA SER A 123 14.99 13.03 -7.88
C SER A 123 14.48 14.44 -8.20
N ARG A 124 14.31 14.72 -9.50
CA ARG A 124 13.58 15.91 -10.00
C ARG A 124 12.07 15.65 -9.89
N ILE A 125 11.58 15.43 -8.67
CA ILE A 125 10.15 15.29 -8.43
C ILE A 125 9.49 16.63 -8.77
N ASP A 126 8.43 16.59 -9.57
CA ASP A 126 7.64 17.79 -9.84
C ASP A 126 6.95 18.27 -8.55
N PHE A 127 6.89 19.58 -8.37
CA PHE A 127 6.22 20.19 -7.23
C PHE A 127 4.74 19.77 -7.15
N SER A 128 4.10 19.49 -8.30
CA SER A 128 2.74 18.95 -8.40
C SER A 128 2.57 17.64 -7.63
N TRP A 129 3.48 16.67 -7.80
CA TRP A 129 3.45 15.38 -7.11
C TRP A 129 3.50 15.56 -5.59
N THR A 130 4.31 16.51 -5.09
CA THR A 130 4.40 16.79 -3.64
C THR A 130 3.07 17.30 -3.10
N ILE A 131 2.39 18.19 -3.84
CA ILE A 131 1.06 18.69 -3.48
C ILE A 131 0.03 17.55 -3.48
N GLU A 132 0.04 16.69 -4.50
CA GLU A 132 -0.88 15.56 -4.63
C GLU A 132 -0.69 14.55 -3.50
N MET A 133 0.55 14.19 -3.20
CA MET A 133 0.89 13.30 -2.09
C MET A 133 0.40 13.85 -0.74
N LEU A 134 0.62 15.15 -0.47
CA LEU A 134 0.15 15.80 0.76
C LEU A 134 -1.38 15.81 0.86
N LYS A 135 -2.09 16.06 -0.25
CA LYS A 135 -3.55 15.99 -0.31
C LYS A 135 -4.05 14.58 -0.05
N ALA A 136 -3.47 13.57 -0.70
CA ALA A 136 -3.85 12.17 -0.53
C ALA A 136 -3.63 11.70 0.92
N LEU A 137 -2.49 12.06 1.52
CA LEU A 137 -2.21 11.78 2.93
C LEU A 137 -3.20 12.44 3.89
N ALA A 138 -3.62 13.68 3.62
CA ALA A 138 -4.62 14.35 4.45
C ALA A 138 -5.97 13.60 4.43
N ILE A 139 -6.37 13.09 3.27
CA ILE A 139 -7.60 12.31 3.09
C ILE A 139 -7.49 10.95 3.80
N LEU A 140 -6.37 10.24 3.62
CA LEU A 140 -6.12 8.96 4.31
C LEU A 140 -6.17 9.12 5.84
N ARG A 141 -5.50 10.15 6.39
CA ARG A 141 -5.52 10.47 7.83
C ARG A 141 -6.92 10.77 8.33
N HIS A 142 -7.69 11.55 7.57
CA HIS A 142 -9.08 11.84 7.92
C HIS A 142 -9.93 10.57 7.95
N ARG A 143 -9.76 9.66 6.98
CA ARG A 143 -10.43 8.36 6.96
C ARG A 143 -10.05 7.52 8.18
N MET A 144 -8.77 7.45 8.53
CA MET A 144 -8.29 6.68 9.69
C MET A 144 -8.82 7.20 11.04
N GLN A 145 -9.20 8.47 11.14
CA GLN A 145 -9.74 9.07 12.36
C GLN A 145 -11.26 8.93 12.49
N ASN A 146 -11.98 8.75 11.37
CA ASN A 146 -13.44 8.78 11.31
C ASN A 146 -14.06 7.49 10.74
N GLY A 147 -13.24 6.50 10.41
CA GLY A 147 -13.63 5.21 9.86
C GLY A 147 -13.69 4.10 10.89
#